data_AF-A0A1V2P526-F1
#
_entry.id   AF-A0A1V2P526-F1
#
_cell.length_a   1.000
_cell.length_b   1.000
_cell.length_c   1.000
_cell.angle_alpha   90.00
_cell.angle_beta   90.00
_cell.angle_gamma   90.00
#
_symmetry.space_group_name_H-M   'P 1'
#
loop_
_entity.id
_entity.type
_entity.pdbx_description
1 polymer ?
#
loop_
_entity_poly.entity_id
_entity_poly.type
_entity_poly.pdbx_seq_one_letter_code
_entity_poly.pdbx_strand_id
1 'polypeptide(L)'
;MTQGRLTDYYALLGVDHDATSEELTSRIKQELRIWQKRTNNPDLTRRQEAEQKVKQLSEARQVLLDDDQRRVYDQRLAAQGAAPSATPTVADGSDWLRKAKEFLAVNDYLSASYAAREARQNYGESAEVWSLQARASTGLGRDEDALFEARQAVNLSPDDPDLRFDLALVHERLGQWGDAYGCYEALQRMDPTDEYTTIGMASCLIAMDQPDRAVPILEPLAESGREREMAGRYLAMALIRMAELMPRLSDGDTYVVTGQHEINQMRSLVERARQVSADRDIQAEVTRLTEYLSWCQSKHRVYDLRYSVIFKRAVIIVVGWIVLSLADQGVAVLIALVAAALWIGLPIYQCYKPGWKINQMSRDESGRAGAA
;
A
#
# COMPACT_ATOMS: atom_id res chain seq x y z
N MET A 1 15.10 -28.73 -0.76
CA MET A 1 15.98 -27.71 -0.14
C MET A 1 16.65 -26.95 -1.27
N THR A 2 16.14 -25.77 -1.59
CA THR A 2 16.66 -24.92 -2.66
C THR A 2 18.01 -24.37 -2.22
N GLN A 3 19.10 -24.98 -2.69
CA GLN A 3 20.44 -24.41 -2.49
C GLN A 3 20.52 -23.14 -3.34
N GLY A 4 20.72 -21.99 -2.68
CA GLY A 4 20.91 -20.72 -3.37
C GLY A 4 22.11 -20.76 -4.30
N ARG A 5 22.03 -20.05 -5.43
CA ARG A 5 23.11 -19.95 -6.42
C ARG A 5 24.36 -19.40 -5.75
N LEU A 6 25.47 -20.14 -5.78
CA LEU A 6 26.75 -19.72 -5.21
C LEU A 6 27.29 -18.50 -5.99
N THR A 7 27.81 -17.50 -5.27
CA THR A 7 28.39 -16.28 -5.86
C THR A 7 29.75 -16.58 -6.46
N ASP A 8 29.96 -16.22 -7.73
CA ASP A 8 31.25 -16.37 -8.41
C ASP A 8 32.21 -15.23 -8.03
N TYR A 9 33.15 -15.53 -7.13
CA TYR A 9 34.17 -14.59 -6.68
C TYR A 9 35.27 -14.31 -7.70
N TYR A 10 35.54 -15.21 -8.65
CA TYR A 10 36.51 -14.94 -9.73
C TYR A 10 35.93 -13.92 -10.72
N ALA A 11 34.65 -14.10 -11.08
CA ALA A 11 33.91 -13.12 -11.88
C ALA A 11 33.75 -11.77 -11.17
N LEU A 12 33.56 -11.76 -9.85
CA LEU A 12 33.52 -10.53 -9.05
C LEU A 12 34.82 -9.72 -9.14
N LEU A 13 35.97 -10.40 -9.25
CA LEU A 13 37.29 -9.80 -9.32
C LEU A 13 37.77 -9.54 -10.76
N GLY A 14 37.10 -10.15 -11.75
CA GLY A 14 37.47 -10.07 -13.16
C GLY A 14 38.80 -10.77 -13.45
N VAL A 15 39.02 -11.93 -12.82
CA VAL A 15 40.23 -12.76 -12.95
C VAL A 15 39.85 -14.18 -13.33
N ASP A 16 40.79 -14.92 -13.92
CA ASP A 16 40.58 -16.32 -14.28
C ASP A 16 40.61 -17.21 -13.02
N HIS A 17 40.02 -18.41 -13.12
CA HIS A 17 39.98 -19.42 -12.06
C HIS A 17 41.37 -19.99 -11.76
N ASP A 18 42.29 -19.95 -12.74
CA ASP A 18 43.68 -20.35 -12.58
C ASP A 18 44.60 -19.25 -12.00
N ALA A 19 44.04 -18.07 -11.68
CA ALA A 19 44.78 -16.95 -11.12
C ALA A 19 45.61 -17.34 -9.89
N THR A 20 46.83 -16.83 -9.85
CA THR A 20 47.77 -17.10 -8.75
C THR A 20 47.33 -16.41 -7.46
N SER A 21 47.73 -16.94 -6.30
CA SER A 21 47.38 -16.33 -5.00
C SER A 21 47.91 -14.89 -4.86
N GLU A 22 49.03 -14.56 -5.52
CA GLU A 22 49.57 -13.19 -5.58
C GLU A 22 48.67 -12.26 -6.40
N GLU A 23 48.18 -12.73 -7.55
CA GLU A 23 47.27 -12.00 -8.42
C GLU A 23 45.91 -11.76 -7.74
N LEU A 24 45.33 -12.80 -7.12
CA LEU A 24 44.10 -12.70 -6.34
C LEU A 24 44.24 -11.69 -5.21
N THR A 25 45.34 -11.75 -4.45
CA THR A 25 45.60 -10.82 -3.36
C THR A 25 45.68 -9.38 -3.86
N SER A 26 46.40 -9.15 -4.97
CA SER A 26 46.55 -7.83 -5.59
C SER A 26 45.20 -7.28 -6.05
N ARG A 27 44.40 -8.10 -6.75
CA ARG A 27 43.12 -7.69 -7.31
C ARG A 27 42.08 -7.41 -6.23
N ILE A 28 41.96 -8.28 -5.23
CA ILE A 28 41.07 -8.09 -4.07
C ILE A 28 41.40 -6.79 -3.34
N LYS A 29 42.69 -6.52 -3.12
CA LYS A 29 43.15 -5.29 -2.46
C LYS A 29 42.82 -4.04 -3.27
N GLN A 30 42.98 -4.10 -4.59
CA GLN A 30 42.64 -2.99 -5.49
C GLN A 30 41.14 -2.69 -5.45
N GLU A 31 40.29 -3.72 -5.60
CA GLU A 31 38.84 -3.57 -5.60
C GLU A 31 38.32 -3.09 -4.24
N LEU A 32 38.80 -3.66 -3.13
CA LEU A 32 38.43 -3.20 -1.78
C LEU A 32 38.74 -1.72 -1.58
N ARG A 33 39.90 -1.24 -2.06
CA ARG A 33 40.27 0.17 -1.98
C ARG A 33 39.32 1.08 -2.76
N ILE A 34 38.81 0.63 -3.91
CA ILE A 34 37.86 1.39 -4.73
C ILE A 34 36.50 1.46 -4.01
N TRP A 35 35.98 0.31 -3.59
CA TRP A 35 34.65 0.22 -3.01
C TRP A 35 34.57 0.80 -1.59
N GLN A 36 35.60 0.67 -0.76
CA GLN A 36 35.66 1.33 0.55
C GLN A 36 35.67 2.87 0.46
N LYS A 37 36.19 3.46 -0.62
CA LYS A 37 36.06 4.91 -0.80
C LYS A 37 34.61 5.31 -1.12
N ARG A 38 33.86 4.42 -1.76
CA ARG A 38 32.47 4.65 -2.18
C ARG A 38 31.47 4.41 -1.04
N THR A 39 31.86 3.78 0.07
CA THR A 39 30.99 3.65 1.25
C THR A 39 30.76 4.98 1.98
N ASN A 40 31.59 6.00 1.71
CA ASN A 40 31.39 7.35 2.24
C ASN A 40 30.65 8.28 1.27
N ASN A 41 29.97 7.73 0.26
CA ASN A 41 29.19 8.51 -0.69
C ASN A 41 27.98 9.17 0.01
N PRO A 42 27.69 10.47 -0.24
CA PRO A 42 26.50 11.14 0.32
C PRO A 42 25.17 10.52 -0.17
N ASP A 43 25.18 9.82 -1.30
CA ASP A 43 24.06 9.03 -1.80
C ASP A 43 23.96 7.68 -1.04
N LEU A 44 22.86 7.49 -0.30
CA LEU A 44 22.60 6.32 0.52
C LEU A 44 22.63 5.01 -0.27
N THR A 45 22.12 5.01 -1.50
CA THR A 45 22.03 3.81 -2.34
C THR A 45 23.40 3.43 -2.89
N ARG A 46 24.20 4.41 -3.33
CA ARG A 46 25.60 4.16 -3.74
C ARG A 46 26.46 3.69 -2.58
N ARG A 47 26.17 4.17 -1.37
CA ARG A 47 26.81 3.70 -0.14
C ARG A 47 26.43 2.25 0.17
N GLN A 48 25.15 1.88 0.10
CA GLN A 48 24.69 0.51 0.33
C GLN A 48 25.25 -0.48 -0.72
N GLU A 49 25.27 -0.09 -2.00
CA GLU A 49 25.91 -0.87 -3.06
C GLU A 49 27.40 -1.09 -2.76
N ALA A 50 28.10 -0.03 -2.35
CA ALA A 50 29.49 -0.12 -1.98
C ALA A 50 29.73 -1.00 -0.73
N GLU A 51 28.87 -0.91 0.28
CA GLU A 51 28.93 -1.74 1.48
C GLU A 51 28.72 -3.23 1.15
N GLN A 52 27.77 -3.54 0.25
CA GLN A 52 27.52 -4.89 -0.22
C GLN A 52 28.69 -5.44 -1.05
N LYS A 53 29.28 -4.63 -1.93
CA LYS A 53 30.48 -5.00 -2.69
C LYS A 53 31.69 -5.23 -1.78
N VAL A 54 31.88 -4.39 -0.76
CA VAL A 54 32.93 -4.59 0.26
C VAL A 54 32.72 -5.91 1.01
N LYS A 55 31.47 -6.24 1.37
CA LYS A 55 31.13 -7.52 2.01
C LYS A 55 31.49 -8.71 1.12
N GLN A 56 31.05 -8.71 -0.14
CA GLN A 56 31.36 -9.78 -1.10
C GLN A 56 32.86 -9.93 -1.36
N LEU A 57 33.61 -8.83 -1.45
CA LEU A 57 35.08 -8.86 -1.60
C LEU A 57 35.79 -9.38 -0.34
N SER A 58 35.23 -9.13 0.86
CA SER A 58 35.77 -9.68 2.10
C SER A 58 35.55 -11.20 2.21
N GLU A 59 34.39 -11.69 1.77
CA GLU A 59 34.07 -13.12 1.68
C GLU A 59 34.95 -13.80 0.61
N ALA A 60 35.10 -13.19 -0.57
CA ALA A 60 36.03 -13.63 -1.60
C ALA A 60 37.47 -13.75 -1.07
N ARG A 61 37.92 -12.78 -0.26
CA ARG A 61 39.25 -12.83 0.38
C ARG A 61 39.41 -14.01 1.32
N GLN A 62 38.38 -14.31 2.11
CA GLN A 62 38.43 -15.41 3.06
C GLN A 62 38.40 -16.78 2.37
N VAL A 63 37.70 -16.88 1.24
CA VAL A 63 37.51 -18.14 0.51
C VAL A 63 38.64 -18.41 -0.48
N LEU A 64 39.08 -17.40 -1.26
CA LEU A 64 40.03 -17.59 -2.36
C LEU A 64 41.50 -17.51 -1.93
N LEU A 65 41.82 -16.91 -0.78
CA LEU A 65 43.20 -16.83 -0.28
C LEU A 65 43.56 -17.93 0.73
N ASP A 66 42.60 -18.80 1.07
CA ASP A 66 42.82 -20.01 1.87
C ASP A 66 42.75 -21.21 0.93
N ASP A 67 43.85 -21.96 0.79
CA ASP A 67 43.97 -23.03 -0.21
C ASP A 67 42.94 -24.16 -0.01
N ASP A 68 42.59 -24.48 1.24
CA ASP A 68 41.60 -25.52 1.55
C ASP A 68 40.17 -25.04 1.25
N GLN A 69 39.85 -23.79 1.60
CA GLN A 69 38.56 -23.17 1.28
C GLN A 69 38.40 -22.95 -0.23
N ARG A 70 39.45 -22.51 -0.92
CA ARG A 70 39.47 -22.31 -2.38
C ARG A 70 39.18 -23.62 -3.09
N ARG A 71 39.83 -24.72 -2.71
CA ARG A 71 39.58 -26.04 -3.30
C ARG A 71 38.15 -26.52 -3.10
N VAL A 72 37.58 -26.35 -1.90
CA VAL A 72 36.18 -26.74 -1.62
C VAL A 72 35.20 -25.84 -2.39
N TYR A 73 35.50 -24.54 -2.48
CA TYR A 73 34.74 -23.58 -3.25
C TYR A 73 34.77 -23.90 -4.75
N ASP A 74 35.94 -24.18 -5.33
CA ASP A 74 36.11 -24.55 -6.73
C ASP A 74 35.37 -25.86 -7.05
N GLN A 75 35.41 -26.85 -6.15
CA GLN A 75 34.63 -28.08 -6.28
C GLN A 75 33.12 -27.83 -6.27
N ARG A 76 32.64 -26.93 -5.40
CA ARG A 76 31.21 -26.55 -5.34
C ARG A 76 30.78 -25.75 -6.56
N LEU A 77 31.62 -24.81 -7.00
CA LEU A 77 31.40 -23.99 -8.19
C LEU A 77 31.38 -24.86 -9.46
N ALA A 78 32.29 -25.82 -9.57
CA ALA A 78 32.32 -26.82 -10.65
C ALA A 78 31.11 -27.76 -10.60
N ALA A 79 30.69 -28.22 -9.41
CA ALA A 79 29.49 -29.04 -9.24
C ALA A 79 28.20 -28.28 -9.61
N GLN A 80 28.19 -26.96 -9.40
CA GLN A 80 27.10 -26.08 -9.82
C GLN A 80 27.11 -25.83 -11.35
N GLY A 81 28.29 -25.85 -11.98
CA GLY A 81 28.46 -25.77 -13.44
C GLY A 81 28.19 -27.08 -14.20
N ALA A 82 28.07 -28.23 -13.51
CA ALA A 82 27.82 -29.55 -14.12
C ALA A 82 26.32 -29.94 -14.19
N ALA A 83 25.41 -29.17 -13.58
CA ALA A 83 24.02 -29.13 -13.98
C ALA A 83 23.88 -28.07 -15.09
N PRO A 84 23.02 -28.24 -16.12
CA PRO A 84 22.91 -27.31 -17.24
C PRO A 84 22.37 -25.96 -16.76
N SER A 85 23.30 -25.14 -16.28
CA SER A 85 23.12 -23.81 -15.77
C SER A 85 24.04 -22.97 -16.65
N ALA A 86 23.46 -22.41 -17.71
CA ALA A 86 24.16 -21.51 -18.60
C ALA A 86 24.68 -20.30 -17.79
N THR A 87 25.95 -20.35 -17.43
CA THR A 87 26.77 -19.13 -17.32
C THR A 87 26.78 -18.52 -18.74
N PRO A 88 26.43 -17.25 -18.93
CA PRO A 88 26.68 -16.61 -20.22
C PRO A 88 28.19 -16.39 -20.30
N THR A 89 28.89 -17.38 -20.84
CA THR A 89 30.21 -17.23 -21.42
C THR A 89 30.14 -16.12 -22.46
N VAL A 90 31.14 -15.24 -22.44
CA VAL A 90 31.34 -14.21 -23.46
C VAL A 90 31.55 -14.92 -24.80
N ALA A 91 30.49 -14.99 -25.58
CA ALA A 91 30.50 -15.32 -26.99
C ALA A 91 29.80 -14.18 -27.73
N ASP A 92 30.56 -13.54 -28.60
CA ASP A 92 30.19 -12.72 -29.75
C ASP A 92 28.72 -12.95 -30.22
N GLY A 93 27.90 -11.89 -30.27
CA GLY A 93 26.50 -11.96 -30.75
C GLY A 93 25.40 -11.99 -29.66
N SER A 94 25.57 -11.28 -28.55
CA SER A 94 24.61 -11.31 -27.43
C SER A 94 23.42 -10.35 -27.59
N ASP A 95 22.23 -10.93 -27.78
CA ASP A 95 20.93 -10.26 -27.71
C ASP A 95 20.63 -9.78 -26.27
N TRP A 96 21.20 -8.63 -25.91
CA TRP A 96 21.01 -7.98 -24.62
C TRP A 96 19.55 -7.60 -24.35
N LEU A 97 18.76 -7.33 -25.40
CA LEU A 97 17.33 -7.09 -25.30
C LEU A 97 16.61 -8.33 -24.76
N ARG A 98 16.86 -9.50 -25.36
CA ARG A 98 16.30 -10.77 -24.88
C ARG A 98 16.70 -11.06 -23.43
N LYS A 99 17.97 -10.87 -23.07
CA LYS A 99 18.43 -11.05 -21.69
C LYS A 99 17.72 -10.12 -20.72
N ALA A 100 17.56 -8.85 -21.06
CA ALA A 100 16.84 -7.89 -20.23
C ALA A 100 15.38 -8.32 -20.01
N LYS A 101 14.69 -8.79 -21.07
CA LYS A 101 13.34 -9.35 -20.97
C LYS A 101 13.27 -10.59 -20.09
N GLU A 102 14.22 -11.52 -20.24
CA GLU A 102 14.31 -12.74 -19.43
C GLU A 102 14.52 -12.41 -17.95
N PHE A 103 15.40 -11.46 -17.63
CA PHE A 103 15.60 -11.00 -16.26
C PHE A 103 14.37 -10.31 -15.68
N LEU A 104 13.67 -9.48 -16.47
CA LEU A 104 12.41 -8.88 -16.04
C LEU A 104 11.34 -9.94 -15.77
N ALA A 105 11.25 -11.00 -16.58
CA ALA A 105 10.27 -12.07 -16.40
C ALA A 105 10.45 -12.85 -15.08
N VAL A 106 11.66 -12.89 -14.53
CA VAL A 106 11.96 -13.50 -13.23
C VAL A 106 12.12 -12.48 -12.10
N ASN A 107 11.76 -11.21 -12.34
CA ASN A 107 11.90 -10.08 -11.41
C ASN A 107 13.35 -9.83 -10.93
N ASP A 108 14.35 -10.24 -11.69
CA ASP A 108 15.75 -9.88 -11.45
C ASP A 108 16.04 -8.50 -12.04
N TYR A 109 15.53 -7.48 -11.36
CA TYR A 109 15.59 -6.10 -11.84
C TYR A 109 17.01 -5.55 -11.93
N LEU A 110 17.94 -6.07 -11.11
CA LEU A 110 19.34 -5.65 -11.16
C LEU A 110 20.02 -6.14 -12.44
N SER A 111 19.89 -7.44 -12.74
CA SER A 111 20.44 -8.01 -13.97
C SER A 111 19.72 -7.45 -15.21
N ALA A 112 18.41 -7.18 -15.11
CA ALA A 112 17.65 -6.50 -16.16
C ALA A 112 18.18 -5.09 -16.43
N SER A 113 18.42 -4.29 -15.38
CA SER A 113 18.97 -2.93 -15.51
C SER A 113 20.35 -2.94 -16.18
N TYR A 114 21.20 -3.90 -15.82
CA TYR A 114 22.50 -4.09 -16.46
C TYR A 114 22.36 -4.47 -17.94
N ALA A 115 21.58 -5.52 -18.25
CA ALA A 115 21.36 -5.98 -19.61
C ALA A 115 20.73 -4.91 -20.51
N ALA A 116 19.77 -4.13 -19.99
CA ALA A 116 19.13 -3.05 -20.74
C ALA A 116 20.10 -1.88 -20.99
N ARG A 117 21.04 -1.60 -20.08
CA ARG A 117 22.12 -0.63 -20.30
C ARG A 117 23.11 -1.08 -21.37
N GLU A 118 23.51 -2.35 -21.35
CA GLU A 118 24.33 -2.94 -22.41
C GLU A 118 23.58 -2.93 -23.74
N ALA A 119 22.27 -3.22 -23.74
CA ALA A 119 21.43 -3.14 -24.93
C ALA A 119 21.46 -1.73 -25.53
N ARG A 120 21.34 -0.68 -24.71
CA ARG A 120 21.41 0.71 -25.18
C ARG A 120 22.74 1.08 -25.81
N GLN A 121 23.85 0.58 -25.27
CA GLN A 121 25.19 0.85 -25.81
C GLN A 121 25.45 0.13 -27.14
N ASN A 122 24.91 -1.08 -27.30
CA ASN A 122 25.22 -1.95 -28.45
C ASN A 122 24.18 -1.87 -29.58
N TYR A 123 22.89 -1.68 -29.25
CA TYR A 123 21.76 -1.66 -30.20
C TYR A 123 21.20 -0.25 -30.45
N GLY A 124 21.69 0.75 -29.72
CA GLY A 124 21.24 2.13 -29.82
C GLY A 124 20.03 2.46 -28.94
N GLU A 125 19.66 3.73 -28.96
CA GLU A 125 18.53 4.27 -28.18
C GLU A 125 17.22 4.01 -28.92
N SER A 126 16.58 2.87 -28.64
CA SER A 126 15.24 2.54 -29.12
C SER A 126 14.19 2.63 -28.02
N ALA A 127 12.93 2.82 -28.40
CA ALA A 127 11.81 2.88 -27.46
C ALA A 127 11.74 1.63 -26.56
N GLU A 128 11.98 0.46 -27.15
CA GLU A 128 12.00 -0.83 -26.45
C GLU A 128 13.12 -0.90 -25.40
N VAL A 129 14.34 -0.46 -25.73
CA VAL A 129 15.44 -0.43 -24.76
C VAL A 129 15.10 0.47 -23.58
N TRP A 130 14.56 1.66 -23.85
CA TRP A 130 14.17 2.61 -22.80
C TRP A 130 13.05 2.05 -21.91
N SER A 131 12.04 1.36 -22.45
CA SER A 131 11.03 0.69 -21.62
C SER A 131 11.62 -0.43 -20.77
N LEU A 132 12.52 -1.25 -21.30
CA LEU A 132 13.18 -2.30 -20.51
C LEU A 132 13.99 -1.71 -19.35
N GLN A 133 14.66 -0.56 -19.57
CA GLN A 133 15.32 0.18 -18.50
C GLN A 133 14.31 0.71 -17.49
N ALA A 134 13.25 1.38 -17.94
CA ALA A 134 12.22 1.96 -17.07
C ALA A 134 11.57 0.92 -16.16
N ARG A 135 11.25 -0.26 -16.71
CA ARG A 135 10.68 -1.39 -15.98
C ARG A 135 11.67 -1.95 -14.94
N ALA A 136 12.95 -2.05 -15.29
CA ALA A 136 13.99 -2.46 -14.35
C ALA A 136 14.18 -1.42 -13.23
N SER A 137 14.22 -0.13 -13.56
CA SER A 137 14.33 0.97 -12.59
C SER A 137 13.11 1.03 -11.65
N THR A 138 11.91 0.78 -12.19
CA THR A 138 10.67 0.67 -11.41
C THR A 138 10.76 -0.46 -10.38
N GLY A 139 11.16 -1.66 -10.82
CA GLY A 139 11.34 -2.80 -9.91
C GLY A 139 12.45 -2.62 -8.88
N LEU A 140 13.44 -1.78 -9.15
CA LEU A 140 14.53 -1.43 -8.23
C LEU A 140 14.17 -0.34 -7.22
N GLY A 141 12.98 0.25 -7.28
CA GLY A 141 12.64 1.36 -6.40
C GLY A 141 13.15 2.72 -6.88
N ARG A 142 13.71 2.83 -8.09
CA ARG A 142 14.32 4.06 -8.64
C ARG A 142 13.31 4.84 -9.46
N ASP A 143 12.38 5.49 -8.76
CA ASP A 143 11.23 6.17 -9.38
C ASP A 143 11.60 7.29 -10.37
N GLU A 144 12.56 8.14 -10.02
CA GLU A 144 12.96 9.26 -10.87
C GLU A 144 13.62 8.79 -12.17
N ASP A 145 14.48 7.77 -12.07
CA ASP A 145 15.12 7.13 -13.23
C ASP A 145 14.05 6.47 -14.12
N ALA A 146 13.13 5.72 -13.51
CA ALA A 146 12.04 5.07 -14.23
C ALA A 146 11.17 6.09 -14.99
N LEU A 147 10.87 7.24 -14.39
CA LEU A 147 10.08 8.29 -15.03
C LEU A 147 10.81 8.89 -16.23
N PHE A 148 12.11 9.17 -16.08
CA PHE A 148 12.91 9.67 -17.18
C PHE A 148 12.95 8.65 -18.33
N GLU A 149 13.24 7.39 -18.03
CA GLU A 149 13.38 6.30 -19.01
C GLU A 149 12.06 6.01 -19.72
N ALA A 150 10.93 5.94 -19.00
CA ALA A 150 9.61 5.74 -19.59
C ALA A 150 9.20 6.90 -20.52
N ARG A 151 9.53 8.14 -20.16
CA ARG A 151 9.30 9.30 -21.03
C ARG A 151 10.12 9.24 -22.31
N GLN A 152 11.38 8.79 -22.25
CA GLN A 152 12.18 8.58 -23.46
C GLN A 152 11.57 7.51 -24.37
N ALA A 153 11.08 6.41 -23.79
CA ALA A 153 10.40 5.37 -24.56
C ALA A 153 9.18 5.91 -25.32
N VAL A 154 8.28 6.62 -24.62
CA VAL A 154 7.08 7.23 -25.22
C VAL A 154 7.43 8.33 -26.24
N ASN A 155 8.50 9.10 -26.03
CA ASN A 155 8.93 10.12 -26.99
C ASN A 155 9.40 9.51 -28.32
N LEU A 156 10.00 8.32 -28.28
CA LEU A 156 10.49 7.63 -29.48
C LEU A 156 9.35 6.91 -30.23
N SER A 157 8.37 6.38 -29.49
CA SER A 157 7.20 5.70 -30.05
C SER A 157 5.91 6.16 -29.36
N PRO A 158 5.36 7.33 -29.73
CA PRO A 158 4.22 7.93 -29.03
C PRO A 158 2.89 7.19 -29.23
N ASP A 159 2.80 6.39 -30.30
CA ASP A 159 1.62 5.62 -30.70
C ASP A 159 1.64 4.17 -30.17
N ASP A 160 2.61 3.83 -29.32
CA ASP A 160 2.70 2.50 -28.71
C ASP A 160 1.92 2.48 -27.37
N PRO A 161 0.83 1.70 -27.27
CA PRO A 161 0.03 1.64 -26.05
C PRO A 161 0.79 1.01 -24.88
N ASP A 162 1.67 0.04 -25.12
CA ASP A 162 2.38 -0.66 -24.04
C ASP A 162 3.34 0.30 -23.33
N LEU A 163 4.06 1.14 -24.09
CA LEU A 163 4.97 2.15 -23.54
C LEU A 163 4.22 3.23 -22.75
N ARG A 164 3.02 3.57 -23.22
CA ARG A 164 2.18 4.57 -22.56
C ARG A 164 1.57 4.03 -21.27
N PHE A 165 1.24 2.74 -21.24
CA PHE A 165 0.84 2.03 -20.04
C PHE A 165 1.98 1.95 -19.02
N ASP A 166 3.20 1.60 -19.45
CA ASP A 166 4.40 1.62 -18.60
C ASP A 166 4.61 3.00 -17.96
N LEU A 167 4.45 4.10 -18.72
CA LEU A 167 4.54 5.46 -18.19
C LEU A 167 3.42 5.77 -17.17
N ALA A 168 2.20 5.29 -17.40
CA ALA A 168 1.09 5.45 -16.46
C ALA A 168 1.40 4.79 -15.10
N LEU A 169 1.94 3.55 -15.13
CA LEU A 169 2.34 2.83 -13.92
C LEU A 169 3.45 3.55 -13.14
N VAL A 170 4.41 4.15 -13.84
CA VAL A 170 5.46 4.93 -13.19
C VAL A 170 4.89 6.19 -12.52
N HIS A 171 3.96 6.88 -13.17
CA HIS A 171 3.26 8.02 -12.59
C HIS A 171 2.44 7.62 -11.35
N GLU A 172 1.75 6.47 -11.38
CA GLU A 172 1.05 5.93 -10.21
C GLU A 172 2.02 5.68 -9.04
N ARG A 173 3.18 5.07 -9.31
CA ARG A 173 4.16 4.75 -8.27
C ARG A 173 4.74 6.01 -7.60
N LEU A 174 4.83 7.10 -8.36
CA LEU A 174 5.22 8.42 -7.88
C LEU A 174 4.09 9.21 -7.19
N GLY A 175 2.87 8.67 -7.14
CA GLY A 175 1.69 9.38 -6.64
C GLY A 175 1.24 10.54 -7.52
N GLN A 176 1.71 10.58 -8.78
CA GLN A 176 1.36 11.59 -9.78
C GLN A 176 0.06 11.19 -10.50
N TRP A 177 -1.03 11.06 -9.74
CA TRP A 177 -2.30 10.49 -10.19
C TRP A 177 -2.92 11.22 -11.39
N GLY A 178 -2.74 12.55 -11.47
CA GLY A 178 -3.24 13.35 -12.60
C GLY A 178 -2.52 13.03 -13.92
N ASP A 179 -1.20 12.85 -13.87
CA ASP A 179 -0.40 12.50 -15.05
C ASP A 179 -0.67 11.04 -15.47
N ALA A 180 -0.81 10.14 -14.51
CA ALA A 180 -1.24 8.75 -14.76
C ALA A 180 -2.61 8.71 -15.45
N TYR A 181 -3.60 9.45 -14.93
CA TYR A 181 -4.92 9.57 -15.54
C TYR A 181 -4.84 10.09 -16.99
N GLY A 182 -3.99 11.09 -17.25
CA GLY A 182 -3.75 11.59 -18.61
C GLY A 182 -3.14 10.55 -19.56
N CYS A 183 -2.31 9.64 -19.05
CA CYS A 183 -1.79 8.51 -19.83
C CYS A 183 -2.90 7.53 -20.18
N TYR A 184 -3.74 7.14 -19.22
CA TYR A 184 -4.88 6.26 -19.47
C TYR A 184 -5.96 6.88 -20.35
N GLU A 185 -6.23 8.18 -20.24
CA GLU A 185 -7.15 8.87 -21.17
C GLU A 185 -6.69 8.75 -22.61
N ALA A 186 -5.39 8.79 -22.85
CA ALA A 186 -4.85 8.61 -24.19
C ALA A 186 -4.92 7.14 -24.64
N LEU A 187 -4.67 6.17 -23.76
CA LEU A 187 -4.90 4.74 -24.04
C LEU A 187 -6.36 4.45 -24.39
N GLN A 188 -7.31 5.04 -23.66
CA GLN A 188 -8.75 4.87 -23.89
C GLN A 188 -9.18 5.40 -25.25
N ARG A 189 -8.49 6.44 -25.79
CA ARG A 189 -8.74 6.94 -27.15
C ARG A 189 -8.21 5.99 -28.22
N MET A 190 -7.17 5.20 -27.91
CA MET A 190 -6.57 4.23 -28.82
C MET A 190 -7.39 2.94 -28.86
N ASP A 191 -7.76 2.39 -27.71
CA ASP A 191 -8.67 1.25 -27.58
C ASP A 191 -9.74 1.52 -26.51
N PRO A 192 -10.96 1.90 -26.92
CA PRO A 192 -12.05 2.13 -25.98
C PRO A 192 -12.58 0.87 -25.28
N THR A 193 -12.18 -0.33 -25.73
CA THR A 193 -12.68 -1.61 -25.22
C THR A 193 -11.75 -2.26 -24.20
N ASP A 194 -10.59 -1.66 -23.96
CA ASP A 194 -9.63 -2.14 -22.97
C ASP A 194 -10.12 -1.85 -21.54
N GLU A 195 -10.50 -2.93 -20.86
CA GLU A 195 -10.98 -2.88 -19.48
C GLU A 195 -9.86 -2.53 -18.50
N TYR A 196 -8.60 -2.87 -18.80
CA TYR A 196 -7.44 -2.53 -17.95
C TYR A 196 -7.23 -1.03 -17.90
N THR A 197 -7.32 -0.35 -19.04
CA THR A 197 -7.26 1.11 -19.11
C THR A 197 -8.38 1.76 -18.29
N THR A 198 -9.62 1.30 -18.42
CA THR A 198 -10.75 1.84 -17.63
C THR A 198 -10.53 1.64 -16.13
N ILE A 199 -10.02 0.49 -15.72
CA ILE A 199 -9.69 0.20 -14.32
C ILE A 199 -8.54 1.10 -13.82
N GLY A 200 -7.49 1.31 -14.62
CA GLY A 200 -6.40 2.23 -14.31
C GLY A 200 -6.88 3.68 -14.13
N MET A 201 -7.79 4.15 -14.99
CA MET A 201 -8.45 5.45 -14.82
C MET A 201 -9.21 5.53 -13.49
N ALA A 202 -9.96 4.48 -13.15
CA ALA A 202 -10.74 4.44 -11.92
C ALA A 202 -9.84 4.40 -10.67
N SER A 203 -8.73 3.66 -10.72
CA SER A 203 -7.69 3.66 -9.69
C SER A 203 -7.18 5.08 -9.41
N CYS A 204 -6.82 5.82 -10.47
CA CYS A 204 -6.38 7.21 -10.35
C CYS A 204 -7.47 8.12 -9.75
N LEU A 205 -8.74 7.95 -10.16
CA LEU A 205 -9.86 8.73 -9.62
C LEU A 205 -10.09 8.47 -8.12
N ILE A 206 -9.97 7.22 -7.67
CA ILE A 206 -10.04 6.87 -6.24
C ILE A 206 -8.90 7.55 -5.47
N ALA A 207 -7.67 7.48 -5.99
CA ALA A 207 -6.50 8.08 -5.36
C ALA A 207 -6.55 9.63 -5.31
N MET A 208 -7.30 10.25 -6.22
CA MET A 208 -7.56 11.70 -6.24
C MET A 208 -8.80 12.12 -5.43
N ASP A 209 -9.37 11.24 -4.60
CA ASP A 209 -10.59 11.49 -3.83
C ASP A 209 -11.82 11.86 -4.68
N GLN A 210 -11.91 11.29 -5.88
CA GLN A 210 -13.05 11.43 -6.80
C GLN A 210 -13.77 10.09 -7.06
N PRO A 211 -14.21 9.37 -6.00
CA PRO A 211 -14.84 8.06 -6.18
C PRO A 211 -16.20 8.14 -6.88
N ASP A 212 -16.88 9.29 -6.84
CA ASP A 212 -18.14 9.56 -7.54
C ASP A 212 -17.99 9.45 -9.07
N ARG A 213 -16.80 9.77 -9.60
CA ARG A 213 -16.46 9.59 -11.02
C ARG A 213 -16.00 8.18 -11.34
N ALA A 214 -15.42 7.46 -10.38
CA ALA A 214 -14.91 6.10 -10.55
C ALA A 214 -16.02 5.05 -10.58
N VAL A 215 -17.03 5.17 -9.71
CA VAL A 215 -18.15 4.23 -9.62
C VAL A 215 -18.85 3.96 -10.96
N PRO A 216 -19.32 4.97 -11.73
CA PRO A 216 -20.11 4.72 -12.94
C PRO A 216 -19.31 4.04 -14.08
N ILE A 217 -17.98 4.18 -14.09
CA ILE A 217 -17.13 3.49 -15.09
C ILE A 217 -16.75 2.08 -14.65
N LEU A 218 -16.74 1.79 -13.34
CA LEU A 218 -16.43 0.46 -12.81
C LEU A 218 -17.66 -0.45 -12.71
N GLU A 219 -18.84 0.10 -12.46
CA GLU A 219 -20.08 -0.64 -12.26
C GLU A 219 -20.42 -1.60 -13.42
N PRO A 220 -20.46 -1.18 -14.70
CA PRO A 220 -20.74 -2.11 -15.80
C PRO A 220 -19.67 -3.21 -15.95
N LEU A 221 -18.41 -2.89 -15.66
CA LEU A 221 -17.28 -3.85 -15.74
C LEU A 221 -17.38 -4.89 -14.62
N ALA A 222 -17.73 -4.49 -13.40
CA ALA A 222 -17.91 -5.40 -12.27
C ALA A 222 -19.10 -6.35 -12.46
N GLU A 223 -20.14 -5.93 -13.20
CA GLU A 223 -21.30 -6.76 -13.51
C GLU A 223 -21.05 -7.78 -14.63
N SER A 224 -20.41 -7.34 -15.72
CA SER A 224 -20.39 -8.10 -16.98
C SER A 224 -19.07 -8.08 -17.76
N GLY A 225 -18.04 -7.40 -17.26
CA GLY A 225 -16.73 -7.32 -17.90
C GLY A 225 -15.92 -8.61 -17.85
N ARG A 226 -14.90 -8.72 -18.71
CA ARG A 226 -13.91 -9.80 -18.67
C ARG A 226 -13.10 -9.75 -17.38
N GLU A 227 -12.76 -8.54 -16.93
CA GLU A 227 -11.99 -8.25 -15.71
C GLU A 227 -12.90 -7.96 -14.50
N ARG A 228 -14.10 -8.57 -14.45
CA ARG A 228 -15.12 -8.30 -13.42
C ARG A 228 -14.62 -8.38 -11.99
N GLU A 229 -13.72 -9.31 -11.69
CA GLU A 229 -13.19 -9.49 -10.34
C GLU A 229 -12.30 -8.32 -9.93
N MET A 230 -11.42 -7.88 -10.85
CA MET A 230 -10.58 -6.72 -10.63
C MET A 230 -11.41 -5.43 -10.58
N ALA A 231 -12.34 -5.25 -11.52
CA ALA A 231 -13.27 -4.12 -11.49
C ALA A 231 -14.09 -4.09 -10.20
N GLY A 232 -14.55 -5.25 -9.71
CA GLY A 232 -15.26 -5.40 -8.44
C GLY A 232 -14.42 -4.97 -7.24
N ARG A 233 -13.11 -5.29 -7.21
CA ARG A 233 -12.18 -4.81 -6.18
C ARG A 233 -12.09 -3.29 -6.17
N TYR A 234 -11.83 -2.67 -7.32
CA TYR A 234 -11.75 -1.20 -7.42
C TYR A 234 -13.11 -0.53 -7.16
N LEU A 235 -14.22 -1.15 -7.54
CA LEU A 235 -15.57 -0.63 -7.27
C LEU A 235 -15.84 -0.63 -5.76
N ALA A 236 -15.50 -1.70 -5.06
CA ALA A 236 -15.62 -1.74 -3.60
C ALA A 236 -14.74 -0.68 -2.93
N MET A 237 -13.50 -0.48 -3.39
CA MET A 237 -12.63 0.61 -2.91
C MET A 237 -13.24 1.99 -3.13
N ALA A 238 -13.81 2.26 -4.31
CA ALA A 238 -14.50 3.52 -4.60
C ALA A 238 -15.72 3.72 -3.69
N LEU A 239 -16.55 2.69 -3.49
CA LEU A 239 -17.72 2.75 -2.62
C LEU A 239 -17.35 2.99 -1.15
N ILE A 240 -16.28 2.34 -0.68
CA ILE A 240 -15.71 2.57 0.66
C ILE A 240 -15.24 4.01 0.77
N ARG A 241 -14.40 4.49 -0.16
CA ARG A 241 -13.89 5.85 -0.14
C ARG A 241 -15.01 6.88 -0.16
N MET A 242 -16.05 6.65 -0.97
CA MET A 242 -17.23 7.51 -1.01
C MET A 242 -18.02 7.50 0.31
N ALA A 243 -18.04 6.39 1.04
CA ALA A 243 -18.63 6.33 2.37
C ALA A 243 -17.80 7.12 3.39
N GLU A 244 -16.47 7.05 3.32
CA GLU A 244 -15.56 7.75 4.24
C GLU A 244 -15.52 9.27 4.03
N LEU A 245 -15.74 9.73 2.79
CA LEU A 245 -15.84 11.15 2.45
C LEU A 245 -17.21 11.77 2.80
N MET A 246 -18.19 10.94 3.19
CA MET A 246 -19.57 11.39 3.41
C MET A 246 -19.79 12.18 4.71
N PRO A 247 -19.23 11.80 5.87
CA PRO A 247 -19.46 12.53 7.10
C PRO A 247 -18.94 13.96 6.99
N ARG A 248 -19.75 14.92 7.43
CA ARG A 248 -19.40 16.36 7.32
C ARG A 248 -18.14 16.73 8.09
N LEU A 249 -17.81 15.92 9.11
CA LEU A 249 -16.60 16.06 9.89
C LEU A 249 -15.61 15.02 9.39
N SER A 250 -14.81 15.44 8.42
CA SER A 250 -13.68 14.69 7.90
C SER A 250 -12.46 15.60 7.88
N ASP A 251 -11.36 15.17 8.49
CA ASP A 251 -10.05 15.80 8.45
C ASP A 251 -9.05 14.80 7.87
N GLY A 252 -9.00 14.76 6.53
CA GLY A 252 -8.19 13.82 5.75
C GLY A 252 -8.55 12.35 6.04
N ASP A 253 -7.76 11.72 6.91
CA ASP A 253 -7.85 10.30 7.25
C ASP A 253 -8.84 10.00 8.38
N THR A 254 -9.31 11.03 9.10
CA THR A 254 -10.21 10.84 10.25
C THR A 254 -11.55 11.48 9.98
N TYR A 255 -12.62 10.68 10.03
CA TYR A 255 -13.99 11.18 9.95
C TYR A 255 -14.81 10.74 11.17
N VAL A 256 -15.85 11.52 11.46
CA VAL A 256 -16.75 11.28 12.59
C VAL A 256 -18.19 11.36 12.14
N VAL A 257 -18.93 10.26 12.33
CA VAL A 257 -20.36 10.19 12.03
C VAL A 257 -21.16 10.86 13.15
N THR A 258 -21.96 11.85 12.78
CA THR A 258 -22.74 12.70 13.71
C THR A 258 -24.23 12.73 13.41
N GLY A 259 -24.69 12.05 12.35
CA GLY A 259 -26.09 11.99 11.99
C GLY A 259 -26.57 10.58 11.64
N GLN A 260 -27.84 10.29 11.96
CA GLN A 260 -28.48 9.03 11.55
C GLN A 260 -28.56 8.88 10.03
N HIS A 261 -28.70 9.99 9.29
CA HIS A 261 -28.72 9.98 7.83
C HIS A 261 -27.38 9.51 7.23
N GLU A 262 -26.26 10.00 7.78
CA GLU A 262 -24.90 9.58 7.40
C GLU A 262 -24.73 8.07 7.62
N ILE A 263 -25.17 7.54 8.78
CA ILE A 263 -25.13 6.09 9.07
C ILE A 263 -25.87 5.29 7.98
N ASN A 264 -27.08 5.72 7.62
CA ASN A 264 -27.91 4.99 6.68
C ASN A 264 -27.30 4.98 5.27
N GLN A 265 -26.76 6.12 4.82
CA GLN A 265 -26.13 6.24 3.51
C GLN A 265 -24.80 5.47 3.44
N MET A 266 -23.92 5.64 4.44
CA MET A 266 -22.67 4.88 4.52
C MET A 266 -22.92 3.37 4.52
N ARG A 267 -23.91 2.91 5.29
CA ARG A 267 -24.28 1.48 5.33
C ARG A 267 -24.68 0.95 3.95
N SER A 268 -25.45 1.73 3.19
CA SER A 268 -25.83 1.35 1.83
C SER A 268 -24.61 1.19 0.91
N LEU A 269 -23.59 2.02 1.06
CA LEU A 269 -22.37 1.95 0.26
C LEU A 269 -21.48 0.78 0.67
N VAL A 270 -21.28 0.60 1.97
CA VAL A 270 -20.48 -0.49 2.55
C VAL A 270 -21.10 -1.85 2.22
N GLU A 271 -22.42 -1.97 2.22
CA GLU A 271 -23.09 -3.21 1.84
C GLU A 271 -22.97 -3.50 0.33
N ARG A 272 -23.02 -2.46 -0.52
CA ARG A 272 -22.70 -2.63 -1.95
C ARG A 272 -21.25 -3.07 -2.14
N ALA A 273 -20.30 -2.46 -1.42
CA ALA A 273 -18.88 -2.85 -1.46
C ALA A 273 -18.69 -4.32 -1.07
N ARG A 274 -19.41 -4.79 -0.05
CA ARG A 274 -19.41 -6.21 0.37
C ARG A 274 -19.86 -7.16 -0.75
N GLN A 275 -20.84 -6.76 -1.56
CA GLN A 275 -21.43 -7.60 -2.60
C GLN A 275 -20.57 -7.70 -3.85
N VAL A 276 -19.87 -6.62 -4.21
CA VAL A 276 -19.12 -6.54 -5.47
C VAL A 276 -17.69 -7.08 -5.40
N SER A 277 -17.15 -7.31 -4.20
CA SER A 277 -15.80 -7.86 -4.03
C SER A 277 -15.72 -8.88 -2.90
N ALA A 278 -15.08 -10.03 -3.17
CA ALA A 278 -14.77 -11.05 -2.16
C ALA A 278 -13.34 -10.93 -1.61
N ASP A 279 -12.60 -9.88 -1.98
CA ASP A 279 -11.22 -9.66 -1.56
C ASP A 279 -11.10 -9.55 -0.03
N ARG A 280 -10.09 -10.22 0.54
CA ARG A 280 -9.95 -10.35 1.99
C ARG A 280 -9.73 -8.99 2.68
N ASP A 281 -8.91 -8.13 2.09
CA ASP A 281 -8.54 -6.85 2.69
C ASP A 281 -9.73 -5.89 2.60
N ILE A 282 -10.45 -5.91 1.48
CA ILE A 282 -11.71 -5.18 1.31
C ILE A 282 -12.77 -5.66 2.31
N GLN A 283 -12.90 -6.97 2.54
CA GLN A 283 -13.86 -7.52 3.50
C GLN A 283 -13.50 -7.17 4.95
N ALA A 284 -12.21 -7.10 5.29
CA ALA A 284 -11.77 -6.61 6.59
C ALA A 284 -12.20 -5.15 6.80
N GLU A 285 -12.02 -4.32 5.77
CA GLU A 285 -12.37 -2.91 5.80
C GLU A 285 -13.89 -2.67 5.88
N VAL A 286 -14.66 -3.39 5.07
CA VAL A 286 -16.14 -3.44 5.15
C VAL A 286 -16.60 -3.83 6.56
N THR A 287 -15.93 -4.79 7.20
CA THR A 287 -16.26 -5.24 8.55
C THR A 287 -15.98 -4.14 9.57
N ARG A 288 -14.80 -3.52 9.51
CA ARG A 288 -14.41 -2.37 10.35
C ARG A 288 -15.45 -1.24 10.28
N LEU A 289 -15.87 -0.87 9.07
CA LEU A 289 -16.89 0.16 8.86
C LEU A 289 -18.26 -0.27 9.39
N THR A 290 -18.65 -1.51 9.16
CA THR A 290 -19.93 -2.04 9.66
C THR A 290 -20.00 -2.00 11.18
N GLU A 291 -18.92 -2.38 11.86
CA GLU A 291 -18.81 -2.34 13.33
C GLU A 291 -18.85 -0.91 13.85
N TYR A 292 -18.11 0.01 13.22
CA TYR A 292 -18.15 1.43 13.57
C TYR A 292 -19.55 2.04 13.41
N LEU A 293 -20.24 1.77 12.31
CA LEU A 293 -21.61 2.24 12.09
C LEU A 293 -22.60 1.61 13.08
N SER A 294 -22.37 0.36 13.48
CA SER A 294 -23.15 -0.33 14.52
C SER A 294 -22.92 0.27 15.91
N TRP A 295 -21.68 0.64 16.22
CA TRP A 295 -21.35 1.41 17.41
C TRP A 295 -22.02 2.78 17.40
N CYS A 296 -21.97 3.50 16.29
CA CYS A 296 -22.61 4.81 16.15
C CYS A 296 -24.12 4.76 16.39
N GLN A 297 -24.78 3.67 15.98
CA GLN A 297 -26.22 3.48 16.16
C GLN A 297 -26.59 2.96 17.56
N SER A 298 -25.72 2.16 18.20
CA SER A 298 -25.99 1.60 19.52
C SER A 298 -25.91 2.66 20.62
N LYS A 299 -26.65 2.43 21.71
CA LYS A 299 -26.71 3.34 22.85
C LYS A 299 -25.60 3.04 23.83
N HIS A 300 -24.82 4.05 24.18
CA HIS A 300 -23.75 3.98 25.15
C HIS A 300 -24.05 4.85 26.36
N ARG A 301 -23.51 4.46 27.51
CA ARG A 301 -23.66 5.21 28.74
C ARG A 301 -22.69 6.41 28.71
N VAL A 302 -23.25 7.61 28.84
CA VAL A 302 -22.52 8.88 28.96
C VAL A 302 -22.55 9.31 30.43
N TYR A 303 -21.38 9.61 31.01
CA TYR A 303 -21.29 10.17 32.35
C TYR A 303 -21.35 11.69 32.27
N ASP A 304 -22.43 12.28 32.75
CA ASP A 304 -22.57 13.73 32.91
C ASP A 304 -22.88 14.05 34.39
N LEU A 305 -22.02 14.88 35.00
CA LEU A 305 -22.13 15.29 36.41
C LEU A 305 -23.47 15.97 36.73
N ARG A 306 -24.11 16.62 35.76
CA ARG A 306 -25.43 17.26 35.95
C ARG A 306 -26.50 16.23 36.31
N TYR A 307 -26.45 15.06 35.67
CA TYR A 307 -27.37 13.97 35.97
C TYR A 307 -27.11 13.35 37.33
N SER A 308 -25.85 13.31 37.80
CA SER A 308 -25.50 12.89 39.17
C SER A 308 -26.11 13.81 40.23
N VAL A 309 -26.12 15.13 40.01
CA VAL A 309 -26.73 16.10 40.93
C VAL A 309 -28.25 15.97 40.95
N ILE A 310 -28.89 15.86 39.77
CA ILE A 310 -30.34 15.65 39.66
C ILE A 310 -30.73 14.32 40.33
N PHE A 311 -29.98 13.25 40.09
CA PHE A 311 -30.19 11.94 40.71
C PHE A 311 -30.07 11.99 42.23
N LYS A 312 -29.04 12.65 42.78
CA LYS A 312 -28.86 12.81 44.23
C LYS A 312 -30.02 13.58 44.86
N ARG A 313 -30.45 14.69 44.24
CA ARG A 313 -31.64 15.45 44.68
C ARG A 313 -32.90 14.59 44.59
N ALA A 314 -32.97 13.73 43.58
CA ALA A 314 -34.13 12.91 43.35
C ALA A 314 -34.34 11.84 44.42
N VAL A 315 -33.26 11.16 44.80
CA VAL A 315 -33.26 10.19 45.89
C VAL A 315 -33.70 10.83 47.21
N ILE A 316 -33.22 12.05 47.51
CA ILE A 316 -33.61 12.77 48.75
C ILE A 316 -35.12 13.01 48.80
N ILE A 317 -35.72 13.45 47.68
CA ILE A 317 -37.17 13.73 47.62
C ILE A 317 -37.99 12.44 47.74
N VAL A 318 -37.59 11.37 47.05
CA VAL A 318 -38.27 10.07 47.12
C VAL A 318 -38.20 9.48 48.53
N VAL A 319 -37.04 9.53 49.18
CA VAL A 319 -36.87 9.08 50.58
C VAL A 319 -37.77 9.92 51.51
N GLY A 320 -37.81 11.24 51.32
CA GLY A 320 -38.72 12.12 52.07
C GLY A 320 -40.19 11.75 51.91
N TRP A 321 -40.64 11.46 50.68
CA TRP A 321 -42.01 11.04 50.39
C TRP A 321 -42.38 9.68 50.99
N ILE A 322 -41.47 8.70 50.92
CA ILE A 322 -41.67 7.38 51.53
C ILE A 322 -41.87 7.52 53.04
N VAL A 323 -41.04 8.31 53.72
CA VAL A 323 -41.14 8.56 55.16
C VAL A 323 -42.48 9.23 55.53
N LEU A 324 -42.97 10.16 54.71
CA LEU A 324 -44.26 10.83 54.91
C LEU A 324 -45.48 9.92 54.61
N SER A 325 -45.35 8.97 53.68
CA SER A 325 -46.46 8.09 53.25
C SER A 325 -46.76 6.92 54.18
N LEU A 326 -45.89 6.64 55.16
CA LEU A 326 -46.10 5.63 56.20
C LEU A 326 -47.23 6.00 57.18
N ALA A 327 -47.95 7.11 56.96
CA ALA A 327 -49.03 7.60 57.80
C ALA A 327 -50.46 7.23 57.32
N ASP A 328 -50.75 6.99 56.02
CA ASP A 328 -52.07 6.47 55.59
C ASP A 328 -52.14 5.93 54.13
N GLN A 329 -52.95 4.87 53.95
CA GLN A 329 -53.44 4.14 52.75
C GLN A 329 -52.51 3.75 51.56
N GLY A 330 -52.45 2.43 51.29
CA GLY A 330 -51.54 1.77 50.33
C GLY A 330 -51.64 2.13 48.84
N VAL A 331 -52.69 2.82 48.38
CA VAL A 331 -52.77 3.31 46.98
C VAL A 331 -51.83 4.50 46.77
N ALA A 332 -51.70 5.38 47.77
CA ALA A 332 -50.77 6.51 47.72
C ALA A 332 -49.31 6.04 47.67
N VAL A 333 -48.99 4.96 48.40
CA VAL A 333 -47.68 4.31 48.38
C VAL A 333 -47.37 3.74 46.99
N LEU A 334 -48.34 3.10 46.32
CA LEU A 334 -48.14 2.54 45.00
C LEU A 334 -47.86 3.62 43.94
N ILE A 335 -48.61 4.73 43.98
CA ILE A 335 -48.40 5.89 43.09
C ILE A 335 -47.03 6.52 43.36
N ALA A 336 -46.64 6.66 44.63
CA ALA A 336 -45.33 7.19 45.00
C ALA A 336 -44.18 6.29 44.52
N LEU A 337 -44.33 4.96 44.57
CA LEU A 337 -43.35 4.00 44.06
C LEU A 337 -43.23 4.05 42.53
N VAL A 338 -44.35 4.15 41.81
CA VAL A 338 -44.32 4.30 40.34
C VAL A 338 -43.71 5.64 39.94
N ALA A 339 -44.07 6.72 40.62
CA ALA A 339 -43.46 8.03 40.41
C ALA A 339 -41.96 7.98 40.69
N ALA A 340 -41.52 7.40 41.79
CA ALA A 340 -40.10 7.21 42.11
C ALA A 340 -39.37 6.37 41.07
N ALA A 341 -39.97 5.28 40.58
CA ALA A 341 -39.39 4.42 39.55
C ALA A 341 -39.24 5.16 38.21
N LEU A 342 -40.25 5.94 37.80
CA LEU A 342 -40.16 6.80 36.61
C LEU A 342 -39.13 7.91 36.78
N TRP A 343 -39.04 8.49 37.98
CA TRP A 343 -38.13 9.61 38.25
C TRP A 343 -36.67 9.19 38.41
N ILE A 344 -36.42 7.96 38.84
CA ILE A 344 -35.09 7.32 38.88
C ILE A 344 -34.74 6.75 37.49
N GLY A 345 -35.70 6.11 36.82
CA GLY A 345 -35.51 5.45 35.53
C GLY A 345 -35.29 6.43 34.37
N LEU A 346 -35.96 7.58 34.36
CA LEU A 346 -35.87 8.56 33.27
C LEU A 346 -34.48 9.21 33.15
N PRO A 347 -33.81 9.68 34.23
CA PRO A 347 -32.42 10.14 34.18
C PRO A 347 -31.45 9.03 33.76
N ILE A 348 -31.62 7.81 34.28
CA ILE A 348 -30.78 6.66 33.88
C ILE A 348 -30.94 6.41 32.37
N TYR A 349 -32.16 6.44 31.85
CA TYR A 349 -32.42 6.32 30.41
C TYR A 349 -31.80 7.47 29.61
N GLN A 350 -31.84 8.70 30.11
CA GLN A 350 -31.23 9.87 29.45
C GLN A 350 -29.69 9.84 29.45
N CYS A 351 -29.05 9.08 30.34
CA CYS A 351 -27.61 8.81 30.30
C CYS A 351 -27.21 7.89 29.14
N TYR A 352 -28.15 7.20 28.48
CA TYR A 352 -27.85 6.37 27.31
C TYR A 352 -28.11 7.13 26.02
N LYS A 353 -27.04 7.43 25.29
CA LYS A 353 -27.13 8.15 24.00
C LYS A 353 -26.55 7.29 22.88
N PRO A 354 -27.16 7.31 21.67
CA PRO A 354 -26.54 6.73 20.49
C PRO A 354 -25.13 7.28 20.27
N GLY A 355 -24.19 6.45 19.82
CA GLY A 355 -22.80 6.85 19.55
C GLY A 355 -22.68 8.10 18.68
N TRP A 356 -23.50 8.25 17.65
CA TRP A 356 -23.50 9.45 16.80
C TRP A 356 -23.88 10.74 17.56
N LYS A 357 -24.73 10.67 18.59
CA LYS A 357 -25.03 11.82 19.46
C LYS A 357 -23.87 12.12 20.40
N ILE A 358 -23.14 11.09 20.82
CA ILE A 358 -21.93 11.27 21.65
C ILE A 358 -20.87 12.01 20.84
N ASN A 359 -20.65 11.58 19.59
CA ASN A 359 -19.78 12.26 18.63
C ASN A 359 -20.19 13.71 18.38
N GLN A 360 -21.49 13.99 18.30
CA GLN A 360 -21.99 15.36 18.15
C GLN A 360 -21.70 16.21 19.41
N MET A 361 -21.84 15.63 20.61
CA MET A 361 -21.62 16.33 21.87
C MET A 361 -20.14 16.65 22.14
N SER A 362 -19.23 15.72 21.84
CA SER A 362 -17.78 15.95 22.03
C SER A 362 -17.27 17.14 21.19
N ARG A 363 -17.88 17.38 20.02
CA ARG A 363 -17.61 18.55 19.18
C ARG A 363 -18.06 19.86 19.83
N ASP A 364 -19.28 19.90 20.37
CA ASP A 364 -19.81 21.13 20.97
C ASP A 364 -18.95 21.58 22.17
N GLU A 365 -18.32 20.63 22.86
CA GLU A 365 -17.39 20.90 23.97
C GLU A 365 -16.02 21.38 23.47
N SER A 366 -15.43 20.76 22.44
CA SER A 366 -14.15 21.20 21.88
C SER A 366 -14.24 22.56 21.19
N GLY A 367 -15.33 22.83 20.47
CA GLY A 367 -15.58 24.11 19.81
C GLY A 367 -15.80 25.27 20.79
N ARG A 368 -16.34 24.99 22.00
CA ARG A 368 -16.44 25.99 23.07
C ARG A 368 -15.10 26.24 23.77
N ALA A 369 -14.27 25.21 23.92
CA ALA A 369 -12.95 25.33 24.55
C ALA A 369 -11.92 26.08 23.67
N GLY A 370 -12.07 26.04 22.35
CA GLY A 370 -11.21 26.80 21.42
C GLY A 370 -11.66 28.24 21.16
N ALA A 371 -12.86 28.64 21.60
CA ALA A 371 -13.43 29.97 21.40
C ALA A 371 -13.45 30.83 22.68
N ALA A 372 -13.01 30.27 23.82
CA ALA A 372 -12.80 30.93 25.10
C ALA A 372 -11.30 31.09 25.33
#